data_AF-A0A6L2J7L5-F1
#
_entry.id   AF-A0A6L2J7L5-F1
#
_cell.length_a   1.000
_cell.length_b   1.000
_cell.length_c   1.000
_cell.angle_alpha   90.00
_cell.angle_beta   90.00
_cell.angle_gamma   90.00
#
_symmetry.space_group_name_H-M   'P 1'
#
loop_
_entity.id
_entity.type
_entity.pdbx_description
1 polymer ?
#
loop_
_entity_poly.entity_id
_entity_poly.type
_entity_poly.pdbx_seq_one_letter_code
_entity_poly.pdbx_strand_id
1 'polypeptide(L)'
;MNTSVLLLHLNEKEEMREEIRSLETRSKDSLWARSIKAIHGSLFQSGFQVKKGHNSCWRNIIKEVESLSNQRIHVLNYLRIKFGDGKSSKFWCLSTSLLPQEFLYKGAQIALESCKNITIADKVRQENTYQTFRRTPRGGVEQEQFQHVDRISKSVKLNSKNDSWTWNLEKSVLLLLNHAPPSIADGGTWSLLLPNIGISAMHMQLLPNDRVVMYDRTGFGTSNISLPDGKCPPNSNDCSAHSVEYDVMSNSIRPLMVLTNLWCSSGSLMPDGTLTQTGGVEEGAFAVRTYNSCDTCDWQEIQNGLVQERWYSTNHKLPDGRQIIVGGRGKYSYEFYPKTSDTETAVDFLFLVETYDLFIENNLYPFVFLYPDGNLFIFINNRAIICDYVNNKVVKTFPVIPGGQPRNYPSTGSAVLLPMKIVQGVIAKVEVMVCGGAPRTAFPNANIGLFDRALDTCGRIIISDPDPQWVMETMPMARVMGDMLSLPNGNVLIINGASSGTAGWELGRDPVLSPLIYRSGNPIGSRFEVQTPSNIPRMYHSTALLVRDGRVLVGGNNPHDKYEFTNVLYPTSWSKNTTKH
;
A
#
# COMPACT_ATOMS: atom_id res chain seq x y z
N MET A 1 -18.44 34.23 2.83
CA MET A 1 -18.91 34.24 1.42
C MET A 1 -17.80 34.83 0.57
N ASN A 2 -17.27 34.03 -0.36
CA ASN A 2 -16.00 34.23 -1.05
C ASN A 2 -16.08 35.28 -2.18
N THR A 3 -15.33 36.37 -2.04
CA THR A 3 -15.09 37.38 -3.09
C THR A 3 -13.79 37.12 -3.88
N SER A 4 -13.12 35.99 -3.65
CA SER A 4 -11.77 35.72 -4.20
C SER A 4 -11.75 34.97 -5.54
N VAL A 5 -12.90 34.52 -6.04
CA VAL A 5 -13.00 33.74 -7.30
C VAL A 5 -13.13 34.65 -8.54
N LEU A 6 -13.50 35.92 -8.36
CA LEU A 6 -13.81 36.83 -9.47
C LEU A 6 -12.57 37.41 -10.19
N LEU A 7 -11.41 37.46 -9.54
CA LEU A 7 -10.21 38.14 -10.06
C LEU A 7 -9.37 37.29 -11.02
N LEU A 8 -9.46 35.96 -10.96
CA LEU A 8 -8.78 35.07 -11.91
C LEU A 8 -9.39 35.13 -13.32
N HIS A 9 -10.68 35.45 -13.43
CA HIS A 9 -11.42 35.42 -14.70
C HIS A 9 -11.22 36.66 -15.60
N LEU A 10 -10.56 37.72 -15.11
CA LEU A 10 -10.44 38.98 -15.84
C LEU A 10 -9.14 39.10 -16.67
N ASN A 11 -8.03 38.49 -16.23
CA ASN A 11 -6.72 38.64 -16.92
C ASN A 11 -6.54 37.70 -18.12
N GLU A 12 -7.10 36.49 -18.10
CA GLU A 12 -7.09 35.57 -19.27
C GLU A 12 -7.83 36.15 -20.49
N LYS A 13 -8.62 37.21 -20.27
CA LYS A 13 -9.52 37.81 -21.26
C LYS A 13 -8.84 38.86 -22.16
N GLU A 14 -7.76 39.50 -21.71
CA GLU A 14 -7.07 40.57 -22.45
C GLU A 14 -5.92 40.04 -23.32
N GLU A 15 -5.15 39.03 -22.86
CA GLU A 15 -4.05 38.45 -23.66
C GLU A 15 -4.56 37.67 -24.89
N MET A 16 -5.70 36.95 -24.76
CA MET A 16 -6.35 36.29 -25.90
C MET A 16 -6.92 37.27 -26.94
N ARG A 17 -7.23 38.52 -26.54
CA ARG A 17 -7.79 39.55 -27.43
C ARG A 17 -6.75 40.09 -28.42
N GLU A 18 -5.50 40.23 -27.98
CA GLU A 18 -4.43 40.75 -28.85
C GLU A 18 -3.92 39.71 -29.85
N GLU A 19 -3.80 38.45 -29.42
CA GLU A 19 -3.29 37.36 -30.26
C GLU A 19 -4.26 37.06 -31.43
N ILE A 20 -5.57 37.10 -31.17
CA ILE A 20 -6.61 36.87 -32.19
C ILE A 20 -6.77 38.08 -33.14
N ARG A 21 -6.65 39.33 -32.67
CA ARG A 21 -6.62 40.52 -33.55
C ARG A 21 -5.48 40.48 -34.56
N SER A 22 -4.32 39.95 -34.15
CA SER A 22 -3.17 39.78 -35.05
C SER A 22 -3.44 38.74 -36.14
N LEU A 23 -4.28 37.74 -35.87
CA LEU A 23 -4.58 36.62 -36.76
C LEU A 23 -5.77 36.89 -37.71
N GLU A 24 -6.78 37.66 -37.29
CA GLU A 24 -7.94 38.04 -38.12
C GLU A 24 -7.58 38.95 -39.31
N THR A 25 -6.44 39.64 -39.27
CA THR A 25 -5.99 40.51 -40.37
C THR A 25 -5.39 39.73 -41.56
N ARG A 26 -5.02 38.45 -41.38
CA ARG A 26 -4.26 37.69 -42.40
C ARG A 26 -5.08 36.73 -43.28
N SER A 27 -6.29 36.32 -42.90
CA SER A 27 -7.16 35.52 -43.79
C SER A 27 -8.58 35.39 -43.23
N LYS A 28 -9.49 36.25 -43.70
CA LYS A 28 -10.87 36.32 -43.20
C LYS A 28 -11.76 35.14 -43.62
N ASP A 29 -11.36 34.34 -44.62
CA ASP A 29 -12.20 33.27 -45.20
C ASP A 29 -11.67 31.84 -44.94
N SER A 30 -10.58 31.70 -44.18
CA SER A 30 -10.07 30.36 -43.84
C SER A 30 -11.08 29.56 -43.02
N LEU A 31 -11.12 28.24 -43.26
CA LEU A 31 -11.95 27.30 -42.50
C LEU A 31 -11.70 27.43 -40.98
N TRP A 32 -10.46 27.74 -40.60
CA TRP A 32 -10.05 27.97 -39.22
C TRP A 32 -10.69 29.22 -38.60
N ALA A 33 -10.71 30.35 -39.33
CA ALA A 33 -11.38 31.57 -38.87
C ALA A 33 -12.90 31.37 -38.73
N ARG A 34 -13.51 30.58 -39.62
CA ARG A 34 -14.93 30.19 -39.53
C ARG A 34 -15.20 29.27 -38.35
N SER A 35 -14.31 28.31 -38.06
CA SER A 35 -14.40 27.43 -36.91
C SER A 35 -14.28 28.19 -35.59
N ILE A 36 -13.32 29.11 -35.47
CA ILE A 36 -13.19 29.98 -34.29
C ILE A 36 -14.42 30.88 -34.13
N LYS A 37 -14.92 31.49 -35.21
CA LYS A 37 -16.13 32.33 -35.16
C LYS A 37 -17.39 31.54 -34.80
N ALA A 38 -17.50 30.28 -35.23
CA ALA A 38 -18.58 29.37 -34.88
C ALA A 38 -18.50 28.89 -33.41
N ILE A 39 -17.29 28.73 -32.87
CA ILE A 39 -17.07 28.34 -31.47
C ILE A 39 -17.30 29.52 -30.51
N HIS A 40 -16.92 30.74 -30.90
CA HIS A 40 -16.86 31.89 -30.01
C HIS A 40 -17.99 32.94 -30.18
N GLY A 41 -18.73 32.95 -31.29
CA GLY A 41 -19.82 33.90 -31.54
C GLY A 41 -19.36 35.36 -31.74
N SER A 42 -20.25 36.24 -32.22
CA SER A 42 -19.93 37.65 -32.47
C SER A 42 -19.88 38.47 -31.17
N LEU A 43 -18.67 38.85 -30.77
CA LEU A 43 -18.32 39.89 -29.79
C LEU A 43 -18.65 39.63 -28.30
N PHE A 44 -17.58 39.26 -27.58
CA PHE A 44 -17.34 39.37 -26.14
C PHE A 44 -17.43 40.83 -25.61
N GLN A 45 -18.63 41.41 -25.60
CA GLN A 45 -18.83 42.81 -25.19
C GLN A 45 -19.33 43.03 -23.75
N SER A 46 -19.61 41.99 -22.96
CA SER A 46 -19.94 42.20 -21.55
C SER A 46 -19.61 40.94 -20.74
N GLY A 47 -19.45 41.07 -19.42
CA GLY A 47 -19.16 39.97 -18.50
C GLY A 47 -19.99 38.71 -18.77
N PHE A 48 -19.47 37.54 -18.37
CA PHE A 48 -20.08 36.23 -18.62
C PHE A 48 -21.50 36.15 -18.02
N GLN A 49 -22.48 36.53 -18.84
CA GLN A 49 -23.89 36.20 -18.70
C GLN A 49 -24.24 35.46 -19.98
N VAL A 50 -24.20 34.13 -19.91
CA VAL A 50 -24.60 33.28 -21.04
C VAL A 50 -26.12 33.37 -21.16
N LYS A 51 -26.63 34.03 -22.22
CA LYS A 51 -28.07 34.03 -22.53
C LYS A 51 -28.57 32.58 -22.64
N LYS A 52 -29.68 32.27 -21.97
CA LYS A 52 -30.40 31.00 -22.13
C LYS A 52 -30.81 30.86 -23.61
N GLY A 53 -30.29 29.84 -24.30
CA GLY A 53 -30.76 29.53 -25.65
C GLY A 53 -29.89 28.59 -26.50
N HIS A 54 -28.55 28.62 -26.38
CA HIS A 54 -27.69 27.78 -27.22
C HIS A 54 -26.68 26.94 -26.42
N ASN A 55 -26.56 25.66 -26.80
CA ASN A 55 -25.56 24.71 -26.31
C ASN A 55 -24.35 24.74 -27.25
N SER A 56 -23.27 25.42 -26.87
CA SER A 56 -21.98 25.31 -27.56
C SER A 56 -21.20 24.11 -27.02
N CYS A 57 -20.30 23.56 -27.85
CA CYS A 57 -19.39 22.49 -27.44
C CYS A 57 -18.59 22.90 -26.19
N TRP A 58 -18.21 24.17 -26.07
CA TRP A 58 -17.54 24.71 -24.89
C TRP A 58 -18.41 24.65 -23.62
N ARG A 59 -19.71 24.95 -23.73
CA ARG A 59 -20.63 24.84 -22.59
C ARG A 59 -20.77 23.40 -22.11
N ASN A 60 -20.67 22.42 -23.01
CA ASN A 60 -20.66 21.01 -22.64
C ASN A 60 -19.36 20.65 -21.93
N ILE A 61 -18.21 21.11 -22.44
CA ILE A 61 -16.90 20.88 -21.80
C ILE A 61 -16.86 21.48 -20.39
N ILE A 62 -17.31 22.72 -20.21
CA ILE A 62 -17.32 23.37 -18.88
C ILE A 62 -18.30 22.67 -17.93
N LYS A 63 -19.50 22.31 -18.39
CA LYS A 63 -20.45 21.52 -17.58
C LYS A 63 -19.86 20.18 -17.17
N GLU A 64 -19.10 19.53 -18.05
CA GLU A 64 -18.50 18.24 -17.76
C GLU A 64 -17.33 18.37 -16.77
N VAL A 65 -16.49 19.39 -16.92
CA VAL A 65 -15.43 19.69 -15.94
C VAL A 65 -16.02 20.05 -14.57
N GLU A 66 -17.13 20.80 -14.52
CA GLU A 66 -17.84 21.11 -13.26
C GLU A 66 -18.50 19.86 -12.66
N SER A 67 -19.13 19.02 -13.49
CA SER A 67 -19.72 17.74 -13.10
C SER A 67 -18.68 16.82 -12.45
N LEU A 68 -17.51 16.67 -13.09
CA LEU A 68 -16.39 15.92 -12.56
C LEU A 68 -15.85 16.53 -11.25
N SER A 69 -15.76 17.85 -11.17
CA SER A 69 -15.36 18.54 -9.94
C SER A 69 -16.30 18.27 -8.76
N ASN A 70 -17.61 18.17 -9.00
CA ASN A 70 -18.59 17.81 -7.96
C ASN A 70 -18.44 16.35 -7.48
N GLN A 71 -17.88 15.48 -8.32
CA GLN A 71 -17.49 14.12 -7.97
C GLN A 71 -16.07 14.04 -7.37
N ARG A 72 -15.49 15.18 -6.98
CA ARG A 72 -14.13 15.34 -6.45
C ARG A 72 -13.01 15.03 -7.45
N ILE A 73 -13.32 15.03 -8.75
CA ILE A 73 -12.37 14.86 -9.86
C ILE A 73 -12.04 16.24 -10.42
N HIS A 74 -11.00 16.87 -9.86
CA HIS A 74 -10.58 18.20 -10.29
C HIS A 74 -9.64 18.12 -11.50
N VAL A 75 -10.19 17.95 -12.71
CA VAL A 75 -9.43 17.73 -13.97
C VAL A 75 -8.38 18.82 -14.23
N LEU A 76 -8.64 20.05 -13.80
CA LEU A 76 -7.70 21.17 -13.93
C LEU A 76 -6.44 21.01 -13.08
N ASN A 77 -6.45 20.15 -12.06
CA ASN A 77 -5.28 19.87 -11.23
C ASN A 77 -4.20 19.04 -11.96
N TYR A 78 -4.53 18.47 -13.13
CA TYR A 78 -3.64 17.62 -13.93
C TYR A 78 -2.98 18.35 -15.10
N LEU A 79 -3.42 19.57 -15.38
CA LEU A 79 -2.70 20.51 -16.24
C LEU A 79 -1.44 20.97 -15.51
N ARG A 80 -0.32 21.08 -16.23
CA ARG A 80 0.91 21.75 -15.78
C ARG A 80 1.28 22.87 -16.72
N ILE A 81 1.71 24.00 -16.17
CA ILE A 81 2.34 25.04 -16.97
C ILE A 81 3.83 24.75 -17.07
N LYS A 82 4.36 24.80 -18.28
CA LYS A 82 5.78 24.72 -18.59
C LYS A 82 6.25 26.13 -18.90
N PHE A 83 7.03 26.71 -17.99
CA PHE A 83 7.57 28.04 -18.16
C PHE A 83 8.58 28.06 -19.30
N GLY A 84 8.29 28.90 -20.29
CA GLY A 84 9.17 29.28 -21.37
C GLY A 84 9.85 30.59 -20.98
N ASP A 85 9.40 31.70 -21.58
CA ASP A 85 9.93 33.04 -21.34
C ASP A 85 9.30 33.74 -20.13
N GLY A 86 8.25 33.15 -19.55
CA GLY A 86 7.63 33.58 -18.30
C GLY A 86 6.78 34.84 -18.40
N LYS A 87 6.54 35.38 -19.61
CA LYS A 87 5.88 36.67 -19.79
C LYS A 87 4.35 36.59 -19.74
N SER A 88 3.78 35.49 -20.20
CA SER A 88 2.34 35.23 -20.19
C SER A 88 1.84 34.59 -18.89
N SER A 89 2.75 34.21 -17.98
CA SER A 89 2.41 33.59 -16.69
C SER A 89 2.50 34.58 -15.54
N LYS A 90 1.42 34.73 -14.75
CA LYS A 90 1.39 35.59 -13.56
C LYS A 90 1.87 34.83 -12.32
N PHE A 91 2.83 35.39 -11.61
CA PHE A 91 3.53 34.73 -10.50
C PHE A 91 2.57 34.29 -9.37
N TRP A 92 1.60 35.13 -9.03
CA TRP A 92 0.66 34.87 -7.93
C TRP A 92 -0.62 34.11 -8.35
N CYS A 93 -0.89 33.96 -9.66
CA CYS A 93 -2.10 33.31 -10.16
C CYS A 93 -1.95 31.80 -10.44
N LEU A 94 -0.77 31.22 -10.22
CA LEU A 94 -0.57 29.77 -10.33
C LEU A 94 -1.39 29.04 -9.24
N SER A 95 -2.26 28.10 -9.62
CA SER A 95 -3.07 27.35 -8.66
C SER A 95 -2.21 26.47 -7.73
N THR A 96 -2.75 26.09 -6.58
CA THR A 96 -2.10 25.24 -5.55
C THR A 96 -1.86 23.79 -5.99
N SER A 97 -2.38 23.35 -7.14
CA SER A 97 -2.16 22.00 -7.68
C SER A 97 -0.99 21.91 -8.67
N LEU A 98 -0.44 23.06 -9.06
CA LEU A 98 0.65 23.19 -10.04
C LEU A 98 2.04 23.29 -9.39
N LEU A 99 2.09 23.41 -8.07
CA LEU A 99 3.28 23.49 -7.25
C LEU A 99 3.23 22.36 -6.20
N PRO A 100 4.37 21.92 -5.64
CA PRO A 100 4.38 20.94 -4.56
C PRO A 100 3.48 21.38 -3.39
N GLN A 101 2.97 20.41 -2.64
CA GLN A 101 2.01 20.56 -1.53
C GLN A 101 2.49 21.50 -0.38
N GLU A 102 3.70 22.02 -0.48
CA GLU A 102 4.36 22.96 0.43
C GLU A 102 3.85 24.42 0.31
N PHE A 103 2.99 24.73 -0.66
CA PHE A 103 2.43 26.08 -0.90
C PHE A 103 1.14 26.41 -0.12
N LEU A 104 0.97 25.89 1.10
CA LEU A 104 -0.28 26.06 1.86
C LEU A 104 -0.52 27.48 2.43
N TYR A 105 0.35 28.46 2.16
CA TYR A 105 0.22 29.81 2.73
C TYR A 105 0.52 30.94 1.73
N LYS A 106 -0.31 31.08 0.69
CA LYS A 106 -0.21 32.21 -0.27
C LYS A 106 -0.80 33.54 0.23
N GLY A 107 -1.69 33.51 1.24
CA GLY A 107 -2.51 34.66 1.61
C GLY A 107 -1.72 35.90 2.09
N ALA A 108 -0.78 35.71 3.01
CA ALA A 108 -0.05 36.82 3.65
C ALA A 108 0.92 37.52 2.68
N GLN A 109 1.61 36.77 1.83
CA GLN A 109 2.58 37.31 0.88
C GLN A 109 1.92 37.96 -0.33
N ILE A 110 0.87 37.34 -0.87
CA ILE A 110 0.05 37.98 -1.90
C ILE A 110 -0.46 39.30 -1.36
N ALA A 111 -0.92 39.39 -0.11
CA ALA A 111 -1.38 40.65 0.48
C ALA A 111 -0.29 41.75 0.49
N LEU A 112 0.97 41.38 0.76
CA LEU A 112 2.12 42.31 0.78
C LEU A 112 2.60 42.74 -0.60
N GLU A 113 2.31 41.98 -1.65
CA GLU A 113 2.67 42.31 -3.03
C GLU A 113 1.99 43.61 -3.51
N SER A 114 2.77 44.58 -3.98
CA SER A 114 2.24 45.81 -4.59
C SER A 114 1.78 45.56 -6.03
N CYS A 115 2.48 44.69 -6.76
CA CYS A 115 2.14 44.33 -8.14
C CYS A 115 1.52 42.92 -8.20
N LYS A 116 0.20 42.81 -7.96
CA LYS A 116 -0.49 41.51 -7.93
C LYS A 116 -0.41 40.73 -9.25
N ASN A 117 -0.28 41.46 -10.36
CA ASN A 117 -0.23 40.91 -11.72
C ASN A 117 1.21 40.80 -12.25
N ILE A 118 2.22 40.75 -11.38
CA ILE A 118 3.61 40.57 -11.81
C ILE A 118 3.78 39.23 -12.54
N THR A 119 4.49 39.28 -13.68
CA THR A 119 4.80 38.09 -14.46
C THR A 119 5.92 37.28 -13.79
N ILE A 120 6.06 36.02 -14.15
CA ILE A 120 7.17 35.20 -13.67
C ILE A 120 8.50 35.74 -14.20
N ALA A 121 8.54 36.18 -15.46
CA ALA A 121 9.71 36.82 -16.05
C ALA A 121 10.19 38.01 -15.23
N ASP A 122 9.28 38.90 -14.85
CA ASP A 122 9.62 40.11 -14.11
C ASP A 122 9.95 39.81 -12.66
N LYS A 123 9.29 38.81 -12.04
CA LYS A 123 9.55 38.44 -10.65
C LYS A 123 10.90 37.74 -10.46
N VAL A 124 11.26 36.84 -11.37
CA VAL A 124 12.51 36.05 -11.30
C VAL A 124 13.74 36.90 -11.65
N ARG A 125 13.58 37.98 -12.43
CA ARG A 125 14.68 38.90 -12.76
C ARG A 125 15.02 39.89 -11.64
N GLN A 126 14.21 39.98 -10.60
CA GLN A 126 14.50 40.85 -9.46
C GLN A 126 15.68 40.28 -8.67
N GLU A 127 16.65 41.13 -8.34
CA GLU A 127 17.76 40.75 -7.45
C GLU A 127 17.25 40.27 -6.08
N ASN A 128 16.13 40.84 -5.63
CA ASN A 128 15.45 40.49 -4.39
C ASN A 128 13.94 40.36 -4.61
N THR A 129 13.35 39.22 -4.24
CA THR A 129 11.93 38.92 -4.46
C THR A 129 10.93 39.80 -3.69
N TYR A 130 11.40 40.57 -2.70
CA TYR A 130 10.60 41.56 -1.96
C TYR A 130 10.60 42.96 -2.58
N GLN A 131 11.29 43.19 -3.71
CA GLN A 131 11.38 44.53 -4.33
C GLN A 131 10.00 45.14 -4.64
N THR A 132 9.01 44.31 -4.96
CA THR A 132 7.65 44.77 -5.24
C THR A 132 6.72 44.66 -4.02
N PHE A 133 7.21 44.23 -2.87
CA PHE A 133 6.41 44.19 -1.64
C PHE A 133 6.30 45.58 -1.02
N ARG A 134 5.15 45.89 -0.42
CA ARG A 134 4.89 47.18 0.25
C ARG A 134 5.80 47.42 1.46
N ARG A 135 6.41 46.36 1.99
CA ARG A 135 7.36 46.37 3.10
C ARG A 135 8.15 45.05 3.13
N THR A 136 9.27 45.06 3.83
CA THR A 136 10.03 43.84 4.13
C THR A 136 9.29 42.94 5.12
N PRO A 137 9.56 41.62 5.10
CA PRO A 137 9.00 40.69 6.07
C PRO A 137 9.47 41.00 7.51
N ARG A 138 8.57 40.83 8.50
CA ARG A 138 8.82 41.24 9.90
C ARG A 138 9.43 40.16 10.82
N GLY A 139 9.70 38.96 10.30
CA GLY A 139 10.20 37.83 11.10
C GLY A 139 9.17 36.70 11.29
N GLY A 140 9.57 35.65 12.01
CA GLY A 140 8.74 34.48 12.30
C GLY A 140 8.23 33.77 11.04
N VAL A 141 6.99 33.30 11.08
CA VAL A 141 6.33 32.58 9.97
C VAL A 141 6.32 33.39 8.66
N GLU A 142 6.21 34.73 8.73
CA GLU A 142 6.26 35.61 7.55
C GLU A 142 7.63 35.54 6.85
N GLN A 143 8.72 35.46 7.62
CA GLN A 143 10.08 35.36 7.12
C GLN A 143 10.40 33.97 6.55
N GLU A 144 9.94 32.90 7.20
CA GLU A 144 10.11 31.53 6.72
C GLU A 144 9.42 31.32 5.37
N GLN A 145 8.17 31.77 5.26
CA GLN A 145 7.42 31.73 4.01
C GLN A 145 8.15 32.56 2.93
N PHE A 146 8.68 33.73 3.30
CA PHE A 146 9.40 34.59 2.36
C PHE A 146 10.66 33.91 1.81
N GLN A 147 11.50 33.35 2.70
CA GLN A 147 12.71 32.62 2.29
C GLN A 147 12.37 31.45 1.38
N HIS A 148 11.23 30.79 1.60
CA HIS A 148 10.77 29.73 0.74
C HIS A 148 10.42 30.23 -0.68
N VAL A 149 9.67 31.33 -0.81
CA VAL A 149 9.35 31.93 -2.12
C VAL A 149 10.59 32.46 -2.83
N ASP A 150 11.54 33.01 -2.09
CA ASP A 150 12.82 33.48 -2.65
C ASP A 150 13.63 32.32 -3.25
N ARG A 151 13.74 31.19 -2.53
CA ARG A 151 14.43 29.98 -3.02
C ARG A 151 13.78 29.44 -4.30
N ILE A 152 12.45 29.40 -4.35
CA ILE A 152 11.73 28.90 -5.53
C ILE A 152 11.88 29.85 -6.72
N SER A 153 11.74 31.16 -6.50
CA SER A 153 11.91 32.13 -7.58
C SER A 153 13.30 32.04 -8.21
N LYS A 154 14.33 31.84 -7.39
CA LYS A 154 15.72 31.66 -7.83
C LYS A 154 15.99 30.31 -8.51
N SER A 155 15.14 29.30 -8.33
CA SER A 155 15.31 27.99 -8.98
C SER A 155 14.67 27.92 -10.37
N VAL A 156 13.82 28.88 -10.73
CA VAL A 156 13.17 28.95 -12.05
C VAL A 156 14.17 29.38 -13.12
N LYS A 157 14.34 28.54 -14.15
CA LYS A 157 15.14 28.86 -15.34
C LYS A 157 14.22 29.11 -16.53
N LEU A 158 14.24 30.33 -17.05
CA LEU A 158 13.45 30.74 -18.22
C LEU A 158 14.25 30.52 -19.50
N ASN A 159 13.55 30.31 -20.62
CA ASN A 159 14.12 30.14 -21.94
C ASN A 159 13.39 31.02 -22.97
N SER A 160 13.79 30.99 -24.24
CA SER A 160 13.26 31.87 -25.29
C SER A 160 11.93 31.42 -25.91
N LYS A 161 11.38 30.27 -25.50
CA LYS A 161 10.08 29.78 -26.01
C LYS A 161 8.93 30.40 -25.22
N ASN A 162 7.74 30.47 -25.79
CA ASN A 162 6.56 30.93 -25.05
C ASN A 162 6.17 29.93 -23.94
N ASP A 163 5.52 30.43 -22.89
CA ASP A 163 4.92 29.55 -21.88
C ASP A 163 3.86 28.65 -22.54
N SER A 164 3.77 27.40 -22.08
CA SER A 164 2.83 26.42 -22.65
C SER A 164 2.19 25.57 -21.56
N TRP A 165 0.98 25.09 -21.82
CA TRP A 165 0.30 24.14 -20.95
C TRP A 165 0.55 22.72 -21.46
N THR A 166 0.97 21.84 -20.55
CA THR A 166 1.13 20.41 -20.83
C THR A 166 0.17 19.61 -19.96
N TRP A 167 -0.39 18.57 -20.54
CA TRP A 167 -1.22 17.62 -19.82
C TRP A 167 -0.33 16.46 -19.36
N ASN A 168 -0.30 16.18 -18.06
CA ASN A 168 0.49 15.07 -17.56
C ASN A 168 -0.31 13.77 -17.74
N LEU A 169 -0.12 13.07 -18.86
CA LEU A 169 -0.82 11.82 -19.19
C LEU A 169 -0.56 10.70 -18.16
N GLU A 170 0.58 10.67 -17.47
CA GLU A 170 0.91 9.61 -16.48
C GLU A 170 -0.06 9.63 -15.29
N LYS A 171 -0.55 10.81 -14.89
CA LYS A 171 -1.58 10.94 -13.84
C LYS A 171 -3.00 10.76 -14.36
N SER A 172 -3.22 10.99 -15.65
CA SER A 172 -4.53 10.80 -16.30
C SER A 172 -4.87 9.33 -16.54
N VAL A 173 -3.85 8.48 -16.76
CA VAL A 173 -4.02 7.01 -16.81
C VAL A 173 -4.52 6.49 -15.45
N LEU A 174 -4.04 7.05 -14.34
CA LEU A 174 -4.57 6.80 -12.99
C LEU A 174 -6.02 7.26 -12.80
N LEU A 175 -6.47 8.30 -13.53
CA LEU A 175 -7.85 8.78 -13.47
C LEU A 175 -8.82 7.84 -14.21
N LEU A 176 -8.42 7.38 -15.40
CA LEU A 176 -9.18 6.43 -16.23
C LEU A 176 -9.23 5.03 -15.57
N LEU A 177 -8.19 4.63 -14.83
CA LEU A 177 -8.18 3.37 -14.08
C LEU A 177 -8.99 3.43 -12.77
N ASN A 178 -9.16 4.62 -12.17
CA ASN A 178 -9.93 4.80 -10.93
C ASN A 178 -11.42 5.10 -11.13
N HIS A 179 -11.86 5.38 -12.36
CA HIS A 179 -13.26 5.74 -12.66
C HIS A 179 -13.82 4.99 -13.87
N ALA A 180 -13.28 3.82 -14.19
CA ALA A 180 -14.07 2.85 -14.93
C ALA A 180 -15.38 2.66 -14.14
N PRO A 181 -16.57 2.80 -14.79
CA PRO A 181 -17.81 2.49 -14.10
C PRO A 181 -17.69 1.07 -13.54
N PRO A 182 -18.15 0.80 -12.30
CA PRO A 182 -18.18 -0.56 -11.80
C PRO A 182 -18.92 -1.39 -12.83
N SER A 183 -18.21 -2.31 -13.50
CA SER A 183 -18.89 -3.26 -14.38
C SER A 183 -19.85 -4.02 -13.47
N ILE A 184 -21.13 -3.92 -13.80
CA ILE A 184 -22.16 -4.71 -13.17
C ILE A 184 -21.85 -6.17 -13.51
N ALA A 185 -21.59 -6.95 -12.46
CA ALA A 185 -21.61 -8.41 -12.41
C ALA A 185 -20.72 -9.15 -13.43
N ASP A 186 -19.42 -9.13 -13.20
CA ASP A 186 -18.59 -10.32 -13.39
C ASP A 186 -17.59 -10.32 -12.22
N GLY A 187 -17.43 -11.44 -11.51
CA GLY A 187 -16.49 -11.49 -10.37
C GLY A 187 -15.07 -11.09 -10.80
N GLY A 188 -14.19 -10.74 -9.86
CA GLY A 188 -12.82 -10.32 -10.20
C GLY A 188 -12.08 -11.27 -11.17
N THR A 189 -11.11 -10.74 -11.92
CA THR A 189 -10.44 -11.49 -13.01
C THR A 189 -9.05 -11.96 -12.62
N TRP A 190 -8.69 -13.17 -13.05
CA TRP A 190 -7.35 -13.73 -12.86
C TRP A 190 -6.48 -13.58 -14.12
N SER A 191 -5.18 -13.39 -13.93
CA SER A 191 -4.19 -13.37 -15.01
C SER A 191 -2.87 -13.97 -14.55
N LEU A 192 -2.38 -14.98 -15.27
CA LEU A 192 -1.04 -15.53 -15.08
C LEU A 192 -0.01 -14.49 -15.53
N LEU A 193 0.94 -14.14 -14.65
CA LEU A 193 2.01 -13.19 -14.98
C LEU A 193 3.27 -13.89 -15.45
N LEU A 194 3.75 -14.83 -14.63
CA LEU A 194 4.92 -15.64 -14.91
C LEU A 194 4.60 -17.09 -14.58
N PRO A 195 4.79 -18.05 -15.51
CA PRO A 195 4.55 -19.46 -15.23
C PRO A 195 5.55 -20.03 -14.22
N ASN A 196 6.71 -19.38 -14.08
CA ASN A 196 7.80 -19.83 -13.23
C ASN A 196 8.68 -18.63 -12.82
N ILE A 197 8.87 -18.43 -11.51
CA ILE A 197 9.80 -17.43 -10.95
C ILE A 197 11.07 -18.07 -10.37
N GLY A 198 11.22 -19.39 -10.48
CA GLY A 198 12.35 -20.19 -10.02
C GLY A 198 12.27 -20.70 -8.58
N ILE A 199 11.43 -20.08 -7.74
CA ILE A 199 11.25 -20.41 -6.31
C ILE A 199 9.76 -20.45 -5.94
N SER A 200 9.42 -21.06 -4.80
CA SER A 200 8.08 -20.87 -4.21
C SER A 200 8.05 -19.52 -3.48
N ALA A 201 7.06 -18.67 -3.76
CA ALA A 201 6.91 -17.39 -3.08
C ALA A 201 6.30 -17.58 -1.67
N MET A 202 7.03 -18.26 -0.77
CA MET A 202 6.63 -18.51 0.62
C MET A 202 6.51 -17.19 1.40
N HIS A 203 7.34 -16.21 1.07
CA HIS A 203 7.23 -14.84 1.58
C HIS A 203 7.26 -13.83 0.43
N MET A 204 6.52 -12.74 0.58
CA MET A 204 6.53 -11.61 -0.36
C MET A 204 6.50 -10.28 0.39
N GLN A 205 7.28 -9.29 -0.07
CA GLN A 205 7.22 -7.92 0.42
C GLN A 205 7.26 -6.93 -0.74
N LEU A 206 6.26 -6.03 -0.80
CA LEU A 206 6.29 -4.87 -1.70
C LEU A 206 7.26 -3.83 -1.14
N LEU A 207 8.15 -3.33 -1.99
CA LEU A 207 9.09 -2.26 -1.68
C LEU A 207 8.56 -0.89 -2.16
N PRO A 208 9.09 0.23 -1.63
CA PRO A 208 8.67 1.58 -2.04
C PRO A 208 8.87 1.91 -3.52
N ASN A 209 9.72 1.17 -4.23
CA ASN A 209 10.06 1.37 -5.65
C ASN A 209 9.27 0.47 -6.61
N ASP A 210 8.10 -0.02 -6.20
CA ASP A 210 7.23 -0.90 -6.99
C ASP A 210 7.84 -2.26 -7.36
N ARG A 211 8.89 -2.67 -6.65
CA ARG A 211 9.46 -4.02 -6.73
C ARG A 211 8.96 -4.89 -5.59
N VAL A 212 8.94 -6.18 -5.81
CA VAL A 212 8.51 -7.16 -4.82
C VAL A 212 9.63 -8.15 -4.58
N VAL A 213 10.13 -8.23 -3.35
CA VAL A 213 11.06 -9.28 -2.96
C VAL A 213 10.24 -10.50 -2.62
N MET A 214 10.59 -11.64 -3.22
CA MET A 214 9.99 -12.94 -2.98
C MET A 214 11.09 -13.89 -2.56
N TYR A 215 10.84 -14.70 -1.54
CA TYR A 215 11.87 -15.60 -1.05
C TYR A 215 11.26 -16.86 -0.45
N ASP A 216 12.05 -17.91 -0.57
CA ASP A 216 11.82 -19.23 -0.02
C ASP A 216 12.93 -19.57 0.99
N ARG A 217 12.98 -20.81 1.46
CA ARG A 217 14.10 -21.32 2.26
C ARG A 217 15.23 -21.85 1.39
N THR A 218 16.45 -21.81 1.93
CA THR A 218 17.66 -22.34 1.28
C THR A 218 17.78 -23.88 1.35
N GLY A 219 17.03 -24.53 2.24
CA GLY A 219 17.16 -25.96 2.52
C GLY A 219 16.33 -26.92 1.65
N PHE A 220 15.63 -26.46 0.61
CA PHE A 220 14.83 -27.34 -0.26
C PHE A 220 15.64 -28.11 -1.32
N GLY A 221 16.91 -27.75 -1.50
CA GLY A 221 17.72 -28.18 -2.64
C GLY A 221 17.58 -27.21 -3.81
N THR A 222 18.16 -27.55 -4.96
CA THR A 222 18.29 -26.64 -6.11
C THR A 222 16.95 -26.09 -6.61
N SER A 223 16.84 -24.75 -6.63
CA SER A 223 15.74 -24.02 -7.24
C SER A 223 15.91 -23.91 -8.76
N ASN A 224 14.88 -23.44 -9.47
CA ASN A 224 14.91 -23.32 -10.93
C ASN A 224 15.27 -21.90 -11.41
N ILE A 225 16.13 -21.24 -10.65
CA ILE A 225 16.77 -19.99 -11.05
C ILE A 225 18.21 -19.96 -10.53
N SER A 226 19.16 -19.76 -11.42
CA SER A 226 20.59 -19.71 -11.05
C SER A 226 21.00 -18.32 -10.57
N LEU A 227 21.97 -18.28 -9.65
CA LEU A 227 22.68 -17.05 -9.34
C LEU A 227 23.53 -16.61 -10.54
N PRO A 228 23.74 -15.29 -10.74
CA PRO A 228 24.49 -14.77 -11.87
C PRO A 228 25.98 -15.15 -11.77
N ASP A 229 26.63 -15.23 -12.93
CA ASP A 229 28.08 -15.46 -13.07
C ASP A 229 28.61 -16.74 -12.41
N GLY A 230 27.75 -17.74 -12.19
CA GLY A 230 28.14 -18.99 -11.52
C GLY A 230 28.53 -18.82 -10.05
N LYS A 231 28.12 -17.71 -9.41
CA LYS A 231 28.28 -17.50 -7.97
C LYS A 231 27.50 -18.55 -7.18
N CYS A 232 28.05 -19.00 -6.07
CA CYS A 232 27.41 -19.95 -5.16
C CYS A 232 27.60 -19.47 -3.71
N PRO A 233 26.66 -19.77 -2.80
CA PRO A 233 26.86 -19.57 -1.38
C PRO A 233 28.14 -20.27 -0.89
N PRO A 234 28.88 -19.70 0.06
CA PRO A 234 30.08 -20.34 0.61
C PRO A 234 29.77 -21.73 1.14
N ASN A 235 30.63 -22.71 0.81
CA ASN A 235 30.48 -24.12 1.24
C ASN A 235 29.20 -24.83 0.74
N SER A 236 28.52 -24.28 -0.28
CA SER A 236 27.38 -24.92 -0.93
C SER A 236 27.74 -25.39 -2.34
N ASN A 237 27.22 -26.58 -2.71
CA ASN A 237 27.24 -27.05 -4.10
C ASN A 237 26.00 -26.58 -4.89
N ASP A 238 25.05 -25.92 -4.22
CA ASP A 238 23.86 -25.35 -4.85
C ASP A 238 24.09 -23.89 -5.20
N CYS A 239 24.20 -23.60 -6.49
CA CYS A 239 24.39 -22.25 -7.04
C CYS A 239 23.06 -21.63 -7.54
N SER A 240 21.93 -22.17 -7.08
CA SER A 240 20.61 -21.60 -7.35
C SER A 240 20.25 -20.50 -6.35
N ALA A 241 19.35 -19.60 -6.76
CA ALA A 241 18.86 -18.52 -5.93
C ALA A 241 17.57 -18.94 -5.21
N HIS A 242 17.49 -18.64 -3.92
CA HIS A 242 16.31 -18.88 -3.06
C HIS A 242 15.54 -17.60 -2.73
N SER A 243 15.93 -16.50 -3.36
CA SER A 243 15.26 -15.21 -3.29
C SER A 243 15.29 -14.56 -4.67
N VAL A 244 14.24 -13.82 -5.01
CA VAL A 244 14.16 -13.05 -6.25
C VAL A 244 13.56 -11.67 -5.98
N GLU A 245 14.01 -10.68 -6.74
CA GLU A 245 13.34 -9.39 -6.86
C GLU A 245 12.51 -9.38 -8.13
N TYR A 246 11.22 -9.12 -8.00
CA TYR A 246 10.29 -8.99 -9.11
C TYR A 246 9.98 -7.52 -9.39
N ASP A 247 10.16 -7.07 -10.62
CA ASP A 247 9.75 -5.75 -11.10
C ASP A 247 8.32 -5.81 -11.64
N VAL A 248 7.41 -5.06 -11.00
CA VAL A 248 5.98 -5.05 -11.36
C VAL A 248 5.71 -4.46 -12.73
N MET A 249 6.50 -3.47 -13.15
CA MET A 249 6.27 -2.74 -14.39
C MET A 249 6.76 -3.54 -15.60
N SER A 250 7.96 -4.12 -15.53
CA SER A 250 8.53 -4.90 -16.63
C SER A 250 8.12 -6.38 -16.61
N ASN A 251 7.44 -6.85 -15.55
CA ASN A 251 7.11 -8.26 -15.34
C ASN A 251 8.36 -9.17 -15.44
N SER A 252 9.47 -8.75 -14.83
CA SER A 252 10.74 -9.45 -14.86
C SER A 252 11.24 -9.79 -13.45
N ILE A 253 12.10 -10.79 -13.36
CA ILE A 253 12.72 -11.24 -12.10
C ILE A 253 14.23 -11.09 -12.14
N ARG A 254 14.83 -10.85 -10.98
CA ARG A 254 16.27 -10.87 -10.75
C ARG A 254 16.58 -11.78 -9.57
N PRO A 255 17.48 -12.77 -9.71
CA PRO A 255 17.90 -13.59 -8.58
C PRO A 255 18.65 -12.77 -7.53
N LEU A 256 18.44 -13.11 -6.26
CA LEU A 256 19.13 -12.57 -5.10
C LEU A 256 19.80 -13.72 -4.34
N MET A 257 21.00 -13.50 -3.82
CA MET A 257 21.70 -14.46 -2.98
C MET A 257 21.29 -14.23 -1.53
N VAL A 258 20.68 -15.26 -0.93
CA VAL A 258 20.47 -15.35 0.51
C VAL A 258 21.23 -16.55 1.05
N LEU A 259 21.95 -16.35 2.14
CA LEU A 259 22.89 -17.30 2.73
C LEU A 259 22.25 -18.09 3.86
N THR A 260 21.51 -17.42 4.74
CA THR A 260 20.93 -18.06 5.94
C THR A 260 19.48 -18.47 5.73
N ASN A 261 19.09 -19.63 6.26
CA ASN A 261 17.78 -20.25 6.05
C ASN A 261 16.60 -19.43 6.61
N LEU A 262 15.77 -18.92 5.69
CA LEU A 262 14.60 -18.07 5.93
C LEU A 262 13.33 -18.82 6.36
N TRP A 263 13.38 -20.15 6.49
CA TRP A 263 12.16 -20.95 6.68
C TRP A 263 11.36 -20.50 7.90
N CYS A 264 10.09 -20.17 7.67
CA CYS A 264 9.16 -19.77 8.73
C CYS A 264 9.66 -18.58 9.57
N SER A 265 10.35 -17.68 8.91
CA SER A 265 10.78 -16.43 9.48
C SER A 265 9.70 -15.34 9.39
N SER A 266 10.03 -14.10 9.74
CA SER A 266 9.15 -12.95 9.59
C SER A 266 9.94 -11.66 9.32
N GLY A 267 9.26 -10.59 8.92
CA GLY A 267 9.93 -9.33 8.59
C GLY A 267 8.95 -8.18 8.37
N SER A 268 9.50 -6.96 8.28
CA SER A 268 8.76 -5.74 7.96
C SER A 268 9.69 -4.74 7.27
N LEU A 269 9.11 -3.74 6.60
CA LEU A 269 9.85 -2.56 6.19
C LEU A 269 10.21 -1.69 7.41
N MET A 270 11.43 -1.15 7.38
CA MET A 270 11.90 -0.05 8.21
C MET A 270 11.38 1.31 7.67
N PRO A 271 11.44 2.41 8.45
CA PRO A 271 10.96 3.72 8.01
C PRO A 271 11.60 4.25 6.73
N ASP A 272 12.85 3.87 6.46
CA ASP A 272 13.59 4.25 5.25
C ASP A 272 13.24 3.40 4.02
N GLY A 273 12.39 2.38 4.17
CA GLY A 273 12.02 1.45 3.11
C GLY A 273 12.87 0.19 3.01
N THR A 274 13.89 0.04 3.85
CA THR A 274 14.69 -1.19 3.94
C THR A 274 13.80 -2.35 4.39
N LEU A 275 13.81 -3.47 3.67
CA LEU A 275 13.21 -4.71 4.17
C LEU A 275 14.15 -5.30 5.22
N THR A 276 13.67 -5.42 6.46
CA THR A 276 14.35 -6.15 7.53
C THR A 276 13.57 -7.42 7.83
N GLN A 277 14.22 -8.54 7.61
CA GLN A 277 13.73 -9.89 7.88
C GLN A 277 14.53 -10.46 9.06
N THR A 278 13.88 -11.24 9.90
CA THR A 278 14.47 -11.77 11.14
C THR A 278 14.10 -13.22 11.38
N GLY A 279 15.05 -13.99 11.90
CA GLY A 279 14.85 -15.37 12.29
C GLY A 279 14.77 -16.33 11.10
N GLY A 280 14.22 -17.51 11.36
CA GLY A 280 14.28 -18.68 10.48
C GLY A 280 14.64 -19.93 11.27
N VAL A 281 15.33 -20.87 10.62
CA VAL A 281 15.86 -22.08 11.27
C VAL A 281 17.37 -22.17 11.07
N GLU A 282 18.03 -23.08 11.80
CA GLU A 282 19.46 -23.37 11.63
C GLU A 282 20.31 -22.09 11.75
N GLU A 283 21.18 -21.80 10.78
CA GLU A 283 21.99 -20.58 10.73
C GLU A 283 21.15 -19.30 10.62
N GLY A 284 19.87 -19.42 10.26
CA GLY A 284 18.90 -18.34 10.20
C GLY A 284 18.24 -18.01 11.54
N ALA A 285 18.34 -18.87 12.55
CA ALA A 285 17.54 -18.76 13.78
C ALA A 285 17.76 -17.44 14.54
N PHE A 286 18.99 -16.92 14.54
CA PHE A 286 19.37 -15.63 15.15
C PHE A 286 19.61 -14.52 14.13
N ALA A 287 19.46 -14.83 12.84
CA ALA A 287 19.89 -13.95 11.78
C ALA A 287 18.94 -12.77 11.57
N VAL A 288 19.52 -11.63 11.23
CA VAL A 288 18.80 -10.48 10.69
C VAL A 288 19.31 -10.21 9.30
N ARG A 289 18.40 -10.11 8.34
CA ARG A 289 18.70 -9.90 6.93
C ARG A 289 18.06 -8.61 6.48
N THR A 290 18.85 -7.71 5.92
CA THR A 290 18.37 -6.44 5.38
C THR A 290 18.51 -6.42 3.87
N TYR A 291 17.52 -5.84 3.20
CA TYR A 291 17.53 -5.69 1.75
C TYR A 291 17.06 -4.29 1.35
N ASN A 292 17.92 -3.64 0.58
CA ASN A 292 17.65 -2.36 -0.06
C ASN A 292 17.77 -2.54 -1.56
N SER A 293 16.68 -2.26 -2.27
CA SER A 293 16.61 -2.50 -3.70
C SER A 293 17.50 -1.53 -4.49
N CYS A 294 18.38 -2.11 -5.31
CA CYS A 294 19.12 -1.43 -6.37
C CYS A 294 19.55 -2.48 -7.42
N ASP A 295 20.04 -2.03 -8.58
CA ASP A 295 20.35 -2.92 -9.72
C ASP A 295 21.38 -4.02 -9.39
N THR A 296 22.31 -3.75 -8.47
CA THR A 296 23.40 -4.66 -8.07
C THR A 296 23.34 -5.06 -6.60
N CYS A 297 22.28 -4.68 -5.88
CA CYS A 297 22.16 -4.94 -4.45
C CYS A 297 21.72 -6.37 -4.17
N ASP A 298 22.18 -6.89 -3.04
CA ASP A 298 21.83 -8.20 -2.52
C ASP A 298 21.55 -8.11 -1.01
N TRP A 299 21.13 -9.22 -0.41
CA TRP A 299 20.90 -9.30 1.03
C TRP A 299 22.17 -9.00 1.83
N GLN A 300 22.01 -8.24 2.91
CA GLN A 300 23.02 -8.06 3.94
C GLN A 300 22.59 -8.84 5.18
N GLU A 301 23.45 -9.73 5.68
CA GLU A 301 23.07 -10.68 6.72
C GLU A 301 23.95 -10.56 7.96
N ILE A 302 23.30 -10.52 9.12
CA ILE A 302 23.89 -10.45 10.44
C ILE A 302 23.46 -11.71 11.20
N GLN A 303 24.34 -12.71 11.29
CA GLN A 303 23.96 -14.02 11.86
C GLN A 303 23.53 -13.96 13.34
N ASN A 304 24.13 -13.10 14.15
CA ASN A 304 23.81 -12.95 15.57
C ASN A 304 23.07 -11.62 15.84
N GLY A 305 22.15 -11.25 14.94
CA GLY A 305 21.42 -9.99 15.04
C GLY A 305 20.35 -10.00 16.13
N LEU A 306 19.84 -11.17 16.50
CA LEU A 306 18.83 -11.37 17.54
C LEU A 306 19.44 -11.84 18.87
N VAL A 307 18.69 -11.71 19.96
CA VAL A 307 19.03 -12.23 21.30
C VAL A 307 18.57 -13.67 21.46
N GLN A 308 17.43 -14.04 20.87
CA GLN A 308 16.87 -15.39 20.92
C GLN A 308 16.59 -15.91 19.50
N GLU A 309 16.48 -17.22 19.37
CA GLU A 309 16.03 -17.86 18.14
C GLU A 309 14.59 -17.45 17.83
N ARG A 310 14.30 -17.10 16.57
CA ARG A 310 12.97 -16.68 16.15
C ARG A 310 12.48 -17.53 14.97
N TRP A 311 11.81 -18.63 15.28
CA TRP A 311 11.14 -19.51 14.31
C TRP A 311 9.63 -19.40 14.51
N TYR A 312 8.84 -19.06 13.49
CA TYR A 312 7.40 -18.76 13.59
C TYR A 312 7.03 -17.53 14.46
N SER A 313 7.91 -16.54 14.53
CA SER A 313 7.67 -15.25 15.21
C SER A 313 6.88 -14.26 14.33
N THR A 314 6.41 -13.15 14.90
CA THR A 314 5.82 -12.03 14.14
C THR A 314 6.60 -10.75 14.34
N ASN A 315 6.88 -10.04 13.24
CA ASN A 315 7.46 -8.70 13.25
C ASN A 315 6.38 -7.64 13.12
N HIS A 316 6.53 -6.53 13.83
CA HIS A 316 5.72 -5.34 13.60
C HIS A 316 6.57 -4.08 13.74
N LYS A 317 6.42 -3.14 12.81
CA LYS A 317 7.08 -1.83 12.88
C LYS A 317 6.52 -0.98 14.03
N LEU A 318 7.37 -0.20 14.68
CA LEU A 318 7.02 0.64 15.83
C LEU A 318 7.16 2.14 15.50
N PRO A 319 6.51 3.03 16.27
CA PRO A 319 6.62 4.48 16.10
C PRO A 319 8.03 5.04 16.26
N ASP A 320 8.89 4.39 17.04
CA ASP A 320 10.29 4.78 17.25
C ASP A 320 11.20 4.38 16.08
N GLY A 321 10.65 3.75 15.05
CA GLY A 321 11.36 3.28 13.87
C GLY A 321 12.01 1.89 14.01
N ARG A 322 11.92 1.26 15.20
CA ARG A 322 12.35 -0.13 15.40
C ARG A 322 11.25 -1.11 14.97
N GLN A 323 11.57 -2.39 15.04
CA GLN A 323 10.62 -3.49 14.94
C GLN A 323 10.58 -4.24 16.26
N ILE A 324 9.38 -4.66 16.66
CA ILE A 324 9.21 -5.69 17.69
C ILE A 324 9.13 -7.05 17.00
N ILE A 325 9.80 -8.05 17.57
CA ILE A 325 9.71 -9.45 17.18
C ILE A 325 9.06 -10.23 18.32
N VAL A 326 7.84 -10.72 18.12
CA VAL A 326 7.01 -11.35 19.16
C VAL A 326 6.99 -12.86 18.97
N GLY A 327 7.34 -13.57 20.04
CA GLY A 327 7.22 -15.03 20.13
C GLY A 327 8.19 -15.79 19.24
N GLY A 328 7.79 -17.02 18.92
CA GLY A 328 8.59 -18.01 18.22
C GLY A 328 8.43 -19.36 18.91
N ARG A 329 8.71 -20.45 18.19
CA ARG A 329 8.56 -21.81 18.68
C ARG A 329 9.40 -22.03 19.93
N GLY A 330 8.73 -22.38 21.03
CA GLY A 330 9.36 -22.53 22.34
C GLY A 330 9.93 -21.25 22.96
N LYS A 331 9.65 -20.06 22.40
CA LYS A 331 10.10 -18.76 22.93
C LYS A 331 8.90 -17.90 23.35
N TYR A 332 8.80 -17.65 24.64
CA TYR A 332 7.68 -16.91 25.25
C TYR A 332 8.09 -15.48 25.60
N SER A 333 8.74 -14.80 24.67
CA SER A 333 9.32 -13.46 24.84
C SER A 333 9.09 -12.61 23.60
N TYR A 334 9.34 -11.31 23.71
CA TYR A 334 9.56 -10.43 22.56
C TYR A 334 10.90 -9.72 22.65
N GLU A 335 11.42 -9.23 21.53
CA GLU A 335 12.64 -8.41 21.49
C GLU A 335 12.53 -7.34 20.39
N PHE A 336 13.54 -6.46 20.29
CA PHE A 336 13.54 -5.34 19.36
C PHE A 336 14.72 -5.37 18.41
N TYR A 337 14.50 -4.88 17.19
CA TYR A 337 15.56 -4.64 16.22
C TYR A 337 15.38 -3.28 15.52
N PRO A 338 16.45 -2.48 15.31
CA PRO A 338 17.79 -2.68 15.84
C PRO A 338 17.82 -2.56 17.37
N LYS A 339 18.80 -3.22 17.99
CA LYS A 339 19.07 -3.06 19.42
C LYS A 339 19.58 -1.64 19.68
N THR A 340 19.21 -1.08 20.81
CA THR A 340 19.66 0.23 21.30
C THR A 340 20.97 0.15 22.08
N SER A 341 21.29 -1.01 22.62
CA SER A 341 22.59 -1.34 23.20
C SER A 341 22.90 -2.83 23.03
N ASP A 342 24.18 -3.20 23.10
CA ASP A 342 24.60 -4.61 23.06
C ASP A 342 24.12 -5.42 24.28
N THR A 343 23.66 -4.73 25.32
CA THR A 343 23.12 -5.33 26.54
C THR A 343 21.59 -5.48 26.52
N GLU A 344 20.90 -5.01 25.47
CA GLU A 344 19.44 -5.17 25.35
C GLU A 344 19.11 -6.67 25.18
N THR A 345 18.25 -7.18 26.06
CA THR A 345 17.81 -8.58 26.07
C THR A 345 16.36 -8.72 25.62
N ALA A 346 15.95 -9.95 25.29
CA ALA A 346 14.54 -10.27 25.12
C ALA A 346 13.77 -10.06 26.44
N VAL A 347 12.49 -9.70 26.31
CA VAL A 347 11.56 -9.41 27.40
C VAL A 347 10.57 -10.56 27.51
N ASP A 348 10.50 -11.19 28.69
CA ASP A 348 9.54 -12.26 28.96
C ASP A 348 8.11 -11.76 28.82
N PHE A 349 7.28 -12.56 28.16
CA PHE A 349 5.92 -12.17 27.81
C PHE A 349 4.94 -13.27 28.18
N LEU A 350 4.41 -13.17 29.40
CA LEU A 350 3.53 -14.18 30.02
C LEU A 350 2.34 -14.55 29.14
N PHE A 351 1.79 -13.61 28.38
CA PHE A 351 0.64 -13.85 27.51
C PHE A 351 0.89 -14.96 26.46
N LEU A 352 2.13 -15.12 25.97
CA LEU A 352 2.50 -16.24 25.09
C LEU A 352 2.43 -17.59 25.79
N VAL A 353 2.75 -17.64 27.09
CA VAL A 353 2.66 -18.85 27.92
C VAL A 353 1.20 -19.19 28.18
N GLU A 354 0.39 -18.20 28.56
CA GLU A 354 -1.03 -18.41 28.88
C GLU A 354 -1.90 -18.83 27.69
N THR A 355 -1.42 -18.63 26.46
CA THR A 355 -2.12 -18.96 25.22
C THR A 355 -1.52 -20.17 24.51
N TYR A 356 -0.51 -20.80 25.11
CA TYR A 356 0.17 -21.97 24.57
C TYR A 356 -0.66 -23.25 24.74
N ASP A 357 -0.81 -23.99 23.65
CA ASP A 357 -1.40 -25.32 23.66
C ASP A 357 -0.29 -26.37 23.67
N LEU A 358 -0.15 -27.09 24.77
CA LEU A 358 0.85 -28.15 24.90
C LEU A 358 0.70 -29.18 23.76
N PHE A 359 1.81 -29.46 23.07
CA PHE A 359 1.93 -30.38 21.92
C PHE A 359 1.27 -29.94 20.60
N ILE A 360 0.55 -28.81 20.56
CA ILE A 360 -0.13 -28.31 19.34
C ILE A 360 0.42 -26.95 18.90
N GLU A 361 0.74 -26.09 19.88
CA GLU A 361 1.40 -24.79 19.66
C GLU A 361 0.55 -23.78 18.87
N ASN A 362 -0.78 -23.74 19.10
CA ASN A 362 -1.72 -22.77 18.49
C ASN A 362 -1.49 -21.28 18.87
N ASN A 363 -0.27 -20.89 19.20
CA ASN A 363 0.12 -19.54 19.62
C ASN A 363 1.24 -18.92 18.74
N LEU A 364 1.59 -19.58 17.64
CA LEU A 364 2.63 -19.13 16.71
C LEU A 364 2.10 -18.16 15.65
N TYR A 365 2.95 -17.27 15.13
CA TYR A 365 2.53 -16.09 14.36
C TYR A 365 1.40 -15.26 15.02
N PRO A 366 1.63 -14.66 16.21
CA PRO A 366 0.68 -13.73 16.84
C PRO A 366 0.18 -12.66 15.87
N PHE A 367 -1.12 -12.31 15.93
CA PHE A 367 -1.60 -11.15 15.18
C PHE A 367 -1.31 -9.89 15.97
N VAL A 368 -0.40 -9.07 15.46
CA VAL A 368 0.04 -7.82 16.10
C VAL A 368 -0.41 -6.64 15.25
N PHE A 369 -1.10 -5.67 15.86
CA PHE A 369 -1.48 -4.42 15.21
C PHE A 369 -1.14 -3.24 16.10
N LEU A 370 -0.54 -2.19 15.54
CA LEU A 370 -0.32 -0.93 16.25
C LEU A 370 -1.64 -0.19 16.48
N TYR A 371 -1.93 0.07 17.75
CA TYR A 371 -3.07 0.86 18.19
C TYR A 371 -2.71 2.36 18.13
N PRO A 372 -3.64 3.28 17.83
CA PRO A 372 -3.30 4.68 17.59
C PRO A 372 -2.67 5.45 18.76
N ASP A 373 -2.78 4.95 19.98
CA ASP A 373 -2.13 5.54 21.17
C ASP A 373 -0.65 5.11 21.32
N GLY A 374 -0.16 4.25 20.43
CA GLY A 374 1.19 3.70 20.46
C GLY A 374 1.29 2.30 21.07
N ASN A 375 0.25 1.79 21.73
CA ASN A 375 0.23 0.42 22.26
C ASN A 375 0.01 -0.63 21.15
N LEU A 376 0.18 -1.91 21.46
CA LEU A 376 -0.04 -3.00 20.51
C LEU A 376 -1.30 -3.79 20.88
N PHE A 377 -2.21 -3.94 19.93
CA PHE A 377 -3.18 -5.02 19.98
C PHE A 377 -2.48 -6.33 19.60
N ILE A 378 -2.59 -7.33 20.47
CA ILE A 378 -1.98 -8.65 20.26
C ILE A 378 -3.05 -9.71 20.44
N PHE A 379 -3.31 -10.51 19.41
CA PHE A 379 -4.20 -11.66 19.43
C PHE A 379 -3.39 -12.95 19.26
N ILE A 380 -3.60 -13.90 20.17
CA ILE A 380 -2.89 -15.19 20.21
C ILE A 380 -3.88 -16.29 20.60
N ASN A 381 -3.85 -17.40 19.85
CA ASN A 381 -4.75 -18.53 19.99
C ASN A 381 -6.21 -18.10 19.80
N ASN A 382 -6.90 -17.73 20.88
CA ASN A 382 -8.30 -17.29 20.88
C ASN A 382 -8.53 -16.07 21.80
N ARG A 383 -7.45 -15.46 22.31
CA ARG A 383 -7.46 -14.35 23.27
C ARG A 383 -6.78 -13.12 22.66
N ALA A 384 -7.15 -11.94 23.13
CA ALA A 384 -6.49 -10.70 22.75
C ALA A 384 -6.27 -9.76 23.93
N ILE A 385 -5.25 -8.91 23.81
CA ILE A 385 -4.91 -7.85 24.75
C ILE A 385 -4.47 -6.56 24.03
N ILE A 386 -4.48 -5.44 24.76
CA ILE A 386 -3.64 -4.26 24.47
C ILE A 386 -2.42 -4.34 25.38
N CYS A 387 -1.23 -4.30 24.79
CA CYS A 387 0.06 -4.35 25.46
C CYS A 387 0.80 -3.01 25.30
N ASP A 388 1.17 -2.41 26.42
CA ASP A 388 2.24 -1.43 26.49
C ASP A 388 3.56 -2.18 26.50
N TYR A 389 4.14 -2.34 25.31
CA TYR A 389 5.36 -3.09 25.09
C TYR A 389 6.61 -2.38 25.62
N VAL A 390 6.53 -1.07 25.90
CA VAL A 390 7.64 -0.30 26.46
C VAL A 390 7.82 -0.66 27.93
N ASN A 391 6.72 -0.79 28.66
CA ASN A 391 6.72 -1.12 30.08
C ASN A 391 6.41 -2.60 30.38
N ASN A 392 6.28 -3.44 29.34
CA ASN A 392 5.86 -4.84 29.42
C ASN A 392 4.57 -5.03 30.26
N LYS A 393 3.53 -4.25 29.94
CA LYS A 393 2.29 -4.21 30.72
C LYS A 393 1.07 -4.48 29.86
N VAL A 394 0.22 -5.41 30.30
CA VAL A 394 -1.12 -5.58 29.75
C VAL A 394 -2.00 -4.43 30.22
N VAL A 395 -2.44 -3.59 29.28
CA VAL A 395 -3.29 -2.42 29.52
C VAL A 395 -4.76 -2.80 29.53
N LYS A 396 -5.14 -3.72 28.64
CA LYS A 396 -6.53 -4.16 28.47
C LYS A 396 -6.57 -5.61 28.03
N THR A 397 -7.52 -6.38 28.54
CA THR A 397 -7.81 -7.74 28.08
C THR A 397 -9.19 -7.76 27.44
N PHE A 398 -9.32 -8.43 26.31
CA PHE A 398 -10.59 -8.58 25.59
C PHE A 398 -11.27 -9.92 25.93
N PRO A 399 -12.59 -10.03 25.75
CA PRO A 399 -13.26 -11.33 25.85
C PRO A 399 -12.63 -12.34 24.87
N VAL A 400 -12.70 -13.63 25.22
CA VAL A 400 -12.29 -14.71 24.31
C VAL A 400 -13.18 -14.67 23.08
N ILE A 401 -12.60 -14.89 21.89
CA ILE A 401 -13.42 -14.97 20.67
C ILE A 401 -14.42 -16.14 20.80
N PRO A 402 -15.73 -15.92 20.54
CA PRO A 402 -16.73 -16.95 20.66
C PRO A 402 -16.39 -18.22 19.87
N GLY A 403 -16.76 -19.37 20.45
CA GLY A 403 -16.45 -20.71 19.93
C GLY A 403 -15.14 -21.31 20.45
N GLY A 404 -14.24 -20.51 21.06
CA GLY A 404 -13.05 -21.01 21.76
C GLY A 404 -11.97 -21.65 20.87
N GLN A 405 -12.14 -21.59 19.55
CA GLN A 405 -11.20 -22.19 18.60
C GLN A 405 -9.97 -21.29 18.35
N PRO A 406 -8.78 -21.87 18.22
CA PRO A 406 -7.56 -21.14 17.90
C PRO A 406 -7.63 -20.51 16.50
N ARG A 407 -6.89 -19.42 16.28
CA ARG A 407 -6.76 -18.73 14.99
C ARG A 407 -5.31 -18.55 14.53
N ASN A 408 -4.35 -18.88 15.36
CA ASN A 408 -2.92 -18.75 15.06
C ASN A 408 -2.35 -20.09 14.61
N TYR A 409 -1.15 -20.11 14.03
CA TYR A 409 -0.54 -21.35 13.53
C TYR A 409 -0.44 -22.40 14.64
N PRO A 410 -0.70 -23.70 14.38
CA PRO A 410 -1.00 -24.30 13.07
C PRO A 410 -2.45 -24.12 12.59
N SER A 411 -3.39 -23.74 13.46
CA SER A 411 -4.78 -23.47 13.06
C SER A 411 -4.90 -22.45 11.92
N THR A 412 -4.07 -21.40 11.92
CA THR A 412 -3.84 -20.49 10.76
C THR A 412 -5.12 -19.91 10.15
N GLY A 413 -5.85 -19.16 10.97
CA GLY A 413 -6.76 -18.13 10.50
C GLY A 413 -5.99 -16.87 10.09
N SER A 414 -6.73 -15.80 9.83
CA SER A 414 -6.15 -14.53 9.39
C SER A 414 -6.84 -13.37 10.11
N ALA A 415 -6.13 -12.26 10.24
CA ALA A 415 -6.69 -11.06 10.85
C ALA A 415 -6.34 -9.81 10.04
N VAL A 416 -7.18 -8.79 10.20
CA VAL A 416 -6.96 -7.47 9.60
C VAL A 416 -7.43 -6.36 10.53
N LEU A 417 -6.69 -5.26 10.55
CA LEU A 417 -7.17 -3.99 11.08
C LEU A 417 -8.08 -3.33 10.03
N LEU A 418 -9.36 -3.19 10.34
CA LEU A 418 -10.32 -2.59 9.40
C LEU A 418 -10.03 -1.09 9.20
N PRO A 419 -10.38 -0.52 8.03
CA PRO A 419 -10.11 0.88 7.73
C PRO A 419 -10.64 1.83 8.81
N MET A 420 -9.72 2.61 9.39
CA MET A 420 -10.04 3.63 10.38
C MET A 420 -10.62 4.87 9.69
N LYS A 421 -11.71 5.40 10.23
CA LYS A 421 -12.31 6.66 9.77
C LYS A 421 -11.90 7.79 10.69
N ILE A 422 -11.32 8.85 10.11
CA ILE A 422 -11.02 10.09 10.82
C ILE A 422 -12.23 11.02 10.69
N VAL A 423 -12.84 11.38 11.81
CA VAL A 423 -13.97 12.30 11.89
C VAL A 423 -13.53 13.48 12.75
N GLN A 424 -13.55 14.69 12.19
CA GLN A 424 -13.12 15.92 12.88
C GLN A 424 -11.71 15.84 13.50
N GLY A 425 -10.78 15.15 12.82
CA GLY A 425 -9.39 15.01 13.27
C GLY A 425 -9.16 13.91 14.31
N VAL A 426 -10.21 13.18 14.71
CA VAL A 426 -10.13 12.06 15.67
C VAL A 426 -10.47 10.75 14.97
N ILE A 427 -9.79 9.67 15.34
CA ILE A 427 -10.12 8.32 14.88
C ILE A 427 -11.44 7.90 15.55
N ALA A 428 -12.50 7.73 14.75
CA ALA A 428 -13.83 7.47 15.26
C ALA A 428 -13.98 6.06 15.86
N LYS A 429 -13.31 5.07 15.25
CA LYS A 429 -13.30 3.69 15.73
C LYS A 429 -12.07 2.95 15.23
N VAL A 430 -11.60 2.02 16.05
CA VAL A 430 -10.56 1.06 15.69
C VAL A 430 -11.15 -0.33 15.85
N GLU A 431 -11.09 -1.12 14.78
CA GLU A 431 -11.82 -2.38 14.71
C GLU A 431 -10.95 -3.45 14.06
N VAL A 432 -10.88 -4.62 14.69
CA VAL A 432 -10.12 -5.77 14.21
C VAL A 432 -11.11 -6.84 13.77
N MET A 433 -10.79 -7.52 12.67
CA MET A 433 -11.52 -8.68 12.20
C MET A 433 -10.59 -9.89 12.15
N VAL A 434 -11.05 -11.03 12.67
CA VAL A 434 -10.32 -12.31 12.69
C VAL A 434 -11.20 -13.38 12.09
N CYS A 435 -10.71 -14.10 11.08
CA CYS A 435 -11.50 -15.06 10.30
C CYS A 435 -10.78 -16.39 10.13
N GLY A 436 -11.57 -17.46 10.01
CA GLY A 436 -11.07 -18.77 9.59
C GLY A 436 -10.12 -19.43 10.60
N GLY A 437 -9.30 -20.33 10.10
CA GLY A 437 -8.45 -21.21 10.88
C GLY A 437 -9.05 -22.62 10.98
N ALA A 438 -8.52 -23.45 11.87
CA ALA A 438 -8.93 -24.83 12.06
C ALA A 438 -9.36 -25.10 13.52
N PRO A 439 -10.18 -26.13 13.77
CA PRO A 439 -10.48 -26.58 15.12
C PRO A 439 -9.21 -26.90 15.92
N ARG A 440 -9.28 -26.75 17.25
CA ARG A 440 -8.15 -26.99 18.16
C ARG A 440 -7.47 -28.35 17.98
N THR A 441 -8.22 -29.38 17.62
CA THR A 441 -7.75 -30.76 17.40
C THR A 441 -7.28 -31.04 15.97
N ALA A 442 -7.37 -30.08 15.04
CA ALA A 442 -7.11 -30.31 13.63
C ALA A 442 -5.67 -30.73 13.32
N PHE A 443 -4.69 -30.16 14.02
CA PHE A 443 -3.29 -30.54 13.86
C PHE A 443 -2.99 -32.00 14.25
N PRO A 444 -3.30 -32.47 15.48
CA PRO A 444 -3.09 -33.87 15.82
C PRO A 444 -3.95 -34.83 14.97
N ASN A 445 -5.17 -34.44 14.60
CA ASN A 445 -6.02 -35.25 13.71
C ASN A 445 -5.41 -35.38 12.31
N ALA A 446 -4.90 -34.29 11.73
CA ALA A 446 -4.30 -34.32 10.40
C ALA A 446 -3.04 -35.21 10.35
N ASN A 447 -2.26 -35.25 11.43
CA ASN A 447 -1.09 -36.14 11.54
C ASN A 447 -1.43 -37.63 11.50
N ILE A 448 -2.68 -38.02 11.80
CA ILE A 448 -3.18 -39.39 11.67
C ILE A 448 -4.11 -39.58 10.46
N GLY A 449 -4.11 -38.63 9.52
CA GLY A 449 -4.88 -38.70 8.28
C GLY A 449 -6.36 -38.30 8.41
N LEU A 450 -6.76 -37.69 9.52
CA LEU A 450 -8.12 -37.16 9.73
C LEU A 450 -8.14 -35.64 9.53
N PHE A 451 -8.79 -35.18 8.47
CA PHE A 451 -8.79 -33.77 8.09
C PHE A 451 -10.08 -33.07 8.52
N ASP A 452 -10.03 -32.41 9.68
CA ASP A 452 -11.18 -31.66 10.21
C ASP A 452 -11.60 -30.53 9.28
N ARG A 453 -12.90 -30.25 9.20
CA ARG A 453 -13.40 -29.07 8.47
C ARG A 453 -12.83 -27.79 9.12
N ALA A 454 -12.31 -26.89 8.30
CA ALA A 454 -11.85 -25.58 8.76
C ALA A 454 -13.01 -24.72 9.30
N LEU A 455 -12.67 -23.62 9.96
CA LEU A 455 -13.63 -22.67 10.49
C LEU A 455 -14.13 -21.76 9.38
N ASP A 456 -15.44 -21.53 9.34
CA ASP A 456 -16.09 -20.51 8.52
C ASP A 456 -16.49 -19.28 9.36
N THR A 457 -16.06 -19.19 10.61
CA THR A 457 -16.41 -18.09 11.52
C THR A 457 -15.45 -16.91 11.39
N CYS A 458 -16.02 -15.70 11.40
CA CYS A 458 -15.33 -14.41 11.47
C CYS A 458 -15.82 -13.63 12.68
N GLY A 459 -14.90 -13.15 13.53
CA GLY A 459 -15.21 -12.24 14.63
C GLY A 459 -14.72 -10.82 14.33
N ARG A 460 -15.57 -9.83 14.61
CA ARG A 460 -15.18 -8.42 14.65
C ARG A 460 -15.20 -7.92 16.08
N ILE A 461 -14.26 -7.06 16.43
CA ILE A 461 -14.25 -6.39 17.73
C ILE A 461 -13.81 -4.94 17.56
N ILE A 462 -14.60 -4.01 18.11
CA ILE A 462 -14.25 -2.60 18.16
C ILE A 462 -13.36 -2.40 19.39
N ILE A 463 -12.05 -2.41 19.20
CA ILE A 463 -11.09 -2.42 20.31
C ILE A 463 -11.04 -1.08 21.06
N SER A 464 -11.44 0.00 20.38
CA SER A 464 -11.60 1.34 20.96
C SER A 464 -12.88 1.52 21.79
N ASP A 465 -13.79 0.54 21.79
CA ASP A 465 -15.00 0.58 22.62
C ASP A 465 -14.63 0.42 24.11
N PRO A 466 -15.22 1.21 25.03
CA PRO A 466 -15.05 1.00 26.48
C PRO A 466 -15.41 -0.42 26.95
N ASP A 467 -16.43 -1.05 26.34
CA ASP A 467 -16.85 -2.42 26.60
C ASP A 467 -16.85 -3.25 25.29
N PRO A 468 -15.65 -3.68 24.84
CA PRO A 468 -15.49 -4.28 23.52
C PRO A 468 -16.04 -5.70 23.47
N GLN A 469 -16.98 -5.94 22.57
CA GLN A 469 -17.62 -7.24 22.37
C GLN A 469 -17.33 -7.81 20.98
N TRP A 470 -17.20 -9.14 20.90
CA TRP A 470 -17.09 -9.84 19.62
C TRP A 470 -18.45 -9.94 18.93
N VAL A 471 -18.50 -9.52 17.67
CA VAL A 471 -19.63 -9.75 16.77
C VAL A 471 -19.22 -10.81 15.75
N MET A 472 -19.89 -11.96 15.78
CA MET A 472 -19.58 -13.10 14.92
C MET A 472 -20.43 -13.11 13.66
N GLU A 473 -19.80 -13.46 12.54
CA GLU A 473 -20.43 -13.71 11.24
C GLU A 473 -19.89 -15.02 10.64
N THR A 474 -20.62 -15.58 9.70
CA THR A 474 -20.24 -16.82 8.98
C THR A 474 -19.84 -16.46 7.56
N MET A 475 -18.64 -16.86 7.16
CA MET A 475 -18.15 -16.80 5.78
C MET A 475 -18.95 -17.80 4.92
N PRO A 476 -19.11 -17.54 3.61
CA PRO A 476 -19.74 -18.49 2.68
C PRO A 476 -19.03 -19.85 2.58
N MET A 477 -17.77 -19.93 2.99
CA MET A 477 -16.95 -21.13 2.95
C MET A 477 -15.92 -21.12 4.08
N ALA A 478 -15.65 -22.30 4.64
CA ALA A 478 -14.60 -22.52 5.62
C ALA A 478 -13.22 -22.31 5.02
N ARG A 479 -12.28 -21.74 5.79
CA ARG A 479 -10.94 -21.43 5.29
C ARG A 479 -9.88 -21.49 6.38
N VAL A 480 -8.85 -22.32 6.16
CA VAL A 480 -7.55 -22.33 6.86
C VAL A 480 -6.45 -21.92 5.89
N MET A 481 -5.37 -21.29 6.37
CA MET A 481 -4.29 -20.74 5.54
C MET A 481 -4.79 -19.67 4.55
N GLY A 482 -5.79 -18.90 4.96
CA GLY A 482 -6.24 -17.74 4.18
C GLY A 482 -5.29 -16.56 4.33
N ASP A 483 -5.25 -15.70 3.31
CA ASP A 483 -4.68 -14.37 3.37
C ASP A 483 -5.81 -13.34 3.42
N MET A 484 -5.66 -12.31 4.26
CA MET A 484 -6.59 -11.18 4.36
C MET A 484 -5.88 -9.87 3.99
N LEU A 485 -6.37 -9.19 2.96
CA LEU A 485 -5.77 -7.96 2.45
C LEU A 485 -6.76 -6.80 2.46
N SER A 486 -6.36 -5.67 3.05
CA SER A 486 -7.08 -4.41 2.89
C SER A 486 -6.88 -3.87 1.49
N LEU A 487 -7.97 -3.65 0.76
CA LEU A 487 -7.97 -3.08 -0.58
C LEU A 487 -8.12 -1.55 -0.54
N PRO A 488 -7.69 -0.81 -1.58
CA PRO A 488 -7.78 0.66 -1.63
C PRO A 488 -9.21 1.21 -1.50
N ASN A 489 -10.22 0.42 -1.89
CA ASN A 489 -11.63 0.77 -1.75
C ASN A 489 -12.19 0.57 -0.34
N GLY A 490 -11.38 0.12 0.62
CA GLY A 490 -11.77 -0.15 2.01
C GLY A 490 -12.46 -1.50 2.24
N ASN A 491 -12.58 -2.33 1.21
CA ASN A 491 -12.99 -3.73 1.36
C ASN A 491 -11.80 -4.60 1.78
N VAL A 492 -12.09 -5.80 2.25
CA VAL A 492 -11.07 -6.81 2.59
C VAL A 492 -11.21 -7.98 1.61
N LEU A 493 -10.11 -8.35 0.96
CA LEU A 493 -10.02 -9.58 0.18
C LEU A 493 -9.60 -10.73 1.11
N ILE A 494 -10.32 -11.85 1.06
CA ILE A 494 -9.94 -13.12 1.68
C ILE A 494 -9.65 -14.13 0.57
N ILE A 495 -8.43 -14.63 0.50
CA ILE A 495 -7.92 -15.44 -0.63
C ILE A 495 -7.03 -16.58 -0.12
N ASN A 496 -6.69 -17.54 -0.99
CA ASN A 496 -5.85 -18.70 -0.67
C ASN A 496 -6.43 -19.64 0.40
N GLY A 497 -5.79 -20.78 0.61
CA GLY A 497 -6.12 -21.71 1.68
C GLY A 497 -7.03 -22.87 1.28
N ALA A 498 -7.49 -23.56 2.32
CA ALA A 498 -8.09 -24.89 2.25
C ALA A 498 -9.36 -24.96 3.12
N SER A 499 -10.29 -25.88 2.82
CA SER A 499 -11.55 -25.99 3.57
C SER A 499 -11.52 -27.09 4.64
N SER A 500 -10.45 -27.87 4.69
CA SER A 500 -10.24 -28.92 5.69
C SER A 500 -8.74 -29.11 6.00
N GLY A 501 -8.46 -29.70 7.16
CA GLY A 501 -7.11 -29.89 7.69
C GLY A 501 -6.59 -28.66 8.44
N THR A 502 -5.27 -28.44 8.37
CA THR A 502 -4.55 -27.39 9.11
C THR A 502 -3.31 -26.94 8.33
N ALA A 503 -2.60 -25.91 8.81
CA ALA A 503 -1.30 -25.57 8.24
C ALA A 503 -0.21 -26.57 8.61
N GLY A 504 0.76 -26.74 7.71
CA GLY A 504 1.81 -27.74 7.81
C GLY A 504 1.92 -28.57 6.54
N TRP A 505 3.02 -29.32 6.42
CA TRP A 505 3.26 -30.16 5.26
C TRP A 505 2.28 -31.33 5.20
N GLU A 506 1.70 -31.57 4.03
CA GLU A 506 0.70 -32.62 3.79
C GLU A 506 -0.61 -32.52 4.61
N LEU A 507 -0.83 -31.45 5.38
CA LEU A 507 -1.93 -31.43 6.36
C LEU A 507 -3.21 -30.71 5.87
N GLY A 508 -3.16 -29.96 4.78
CA GLY A 508 -4.33 -29.26 4.20
C GLY A 508 -5.07 -30.10 3.17
N ARG A 509 -6.39 -29.98 3.09
CA ARG A 509 -7.25 -30.68 2.10
C ARG A 509 -8.31 -29.74 1.51
N ASP A 510 -8.84 -30.10 0.36
CA ASP A 510 -9.95 -29.41 -0.31
C ASP A 510 -9.69 -27.90 -0.55
N PRO A 511 -8.90 -27.53 -1.57
CA PRO A 511 -8.47 -26.16 -1.82
C PRO A 511 -9.66 -25.22 -2.05
N VAL A 512 -9.60 -24.03 -1.44
CA VAL A 512 -10.65 -23.03 -1.59
C VAL A 512 -10.29 -22.05 -2.69
N LEU A 513 -10.80 -22.33 -3.90
CA LEU A 513 -10.42 -21.64 -5.12
C LEU A 513 -11.05 -20.25 -5.30
N SER A 514 -12.23 -20.02 -4.72
CA SER A 514 -12.94 -18.73 -4.80
C SER A 514 -12.47 -17.78 -3.70
N PRO A 515 -12.01 -16.56 -4.03
CA PRO A 515 -11.81 -15.49 -3.05
C PRO A 515 -13.14 -14.95 -2.52
N LEU A 516 -13.08 -14.24 -1.40
CA LEU A 516 -14.20 -13.49 -0.84
C LEU A 516 -13.85 -12.01 -0.77
N ILE A 517 -14.76 -11.15 -1.22
CA ILE A 517 -14.72 -9.72 -0.89
C ILE A 517 -15.60 -9.50 0.33
N TYR A 518 -15.03 -8.89 1.35
CA TYR A 518 -15.72 -8.48 2.56
C TYR A 518 -15.93 -6.96 2.57
N ARG A 519 -17.20 -6.56 2.56
CA ARG A 519 -17.66 -5.17 2.51
C ARG A 519 -18.04 -4.71 3.92
N SER A 520 -17.07 -4.16 4.65
CA SER A 520 -17.18 -3.81 6.08
C SER A 520 -18.34 -2.85 6.42
N GLY A 521 -18.76 -2.03 5.44
CA GLY A 521 -19.86 -1.06 5.56
C GLY A 521 -21.26 -1.62 5.30
N ASN A 522 -21.38 -2.84 4.76
CA ASN A 522 -22.69 -3.45 4.51
C ASN A 522 -23.34 -3.95 5.81
N PRO A 523 -24.67 -4.16 5.83
CA PRO A 523 -25.34 -4.87 6.91
C PRO A 523 -24.82 -6.30 7.11
N ILE A 524 -24.84 -6.80 8.35
CA ILE A 524 -24.53 -8.19 8.67
C ILE A 524 -25.36 -9.13 7.77
N GLY A 525 -24.73 -10.20 7.28
CA GLY A 525 -25.35 -11.15 6.35
C GLY A 525 -25.25 -10.75 4.86
N SER A 526 -24.83 -9.53 4.54
CA SER A 526 -24.61 -9.06 3.16
C SER A 526 -23.19 -8.54 2.90
N ARG A 527 -22.26 -8.88 3.81
CA ARG A 527 -20.87 -8.39 3.75
C ARG A 527 -19.96 -9.23 2.88
N PHE A 528 -20.22 -10.53 2.74
CA PHE A 528 -19.37 -11.43 1.97
C PHE A 528 -19.91 -11.60 0.56
N GLU A 529 -19.01 -11.49 -0.41
CA GLU A 529 -19.28 -11.68 -1.82
C GLU A 529 -18.26 -12.65 -2.41
N VAL A 530 -18.74 -13.77 -2.96
CA VAL A 530 -17.88 -14.78 -3.60
C VAL A 530 -17.39 -14.27 -4.95
N GLN A 531 -16.08 -14.38 -5.18
CA GLN A 531 -15.44 -13.95 -6.42
C GLN A 531 -15.11 -15.14 -7.34
N THR A 532 -14.77 -14.84 -8.59
CA THR A 532 -14.36 -15.82 -9.59
C THR A 532 -13.24 -16.72 -9.07
N PRO A 533 -13.36 -18.05 -9.20
CA PRO A 533 -12.34 -18.98 -8.73
C PRO A 533 -11.05 -18.94 -9.57
N SER A 534 -9.93 -19.24 -8.93
CA SER A 534 -8.67 -19.63 -9.58
C SER A 534 -8.69 -21.11 -9.95
N ASN A 535 -7.92 -21.52 -10.97
CA ASN A 535 -7.69 -22.94 -11.26
C ASN A 535 -6.45 -23.52 -10.56
N ILE A 536 -5.71 -22.68 -9.83
CA ILE A 536 -4.48 -23.08 -9.13
C ILE A 536 -4.74 -23.12 -7.62
N PRO A 537 -4.61 -24.28 -6.96
CA PRO A 537 -4.62 -24.39 -5.51
C PRO A 537 -3.51 -23.56 -4.88
N ARG A 538 -3.83 -22.80 -3.84
CA ARG A 538 -2.88 -21.99 -3.06
C ARG A 538 -2.96 -22.43 -1.60
N MET A 539 -2.16 -23.44 -1.25
CA MET A 539 -2.20 -24.14 0.05
C MET A 539 -1.13 -23.62 1.02
N TYR A 540 -0.59 -24.47 1.90
CA TYR A 540 0.51 -24.10 2.79
C TYR A 540 1.69 -23.50 2.01
N HIS A 541 2.27 -22.43 2.56
CA HIS A 541 3.28 -21.58 1.90
C HIS A 541 2.84 -20.88 0.62
N SER A 542 1.54 -20.64 0.41
CA SER A 542 1.08 -19.59 -0.51
C SER A 542 1.06 -18.22 0.16
N THR A 543 1.20 -17.18 -0.64
CA THR A 543 1.05 -15.79 -0.17
C THR A 543 0.28 -14.95 -1.17
N ALA A 544 -0.31 -13.86 -0.67
CA ALA A 544 -0.93 -12.82 -1.49
C ALA A 544 -0.48 -11.43 -1.03
N LEU A 545 -0.34 -10.50 -1.97
CA LEU A 545 0.16 -9.15 -1.72
C LEU A 545 -0.50 -8.12 -2.65
N LEU A 546 -0.98 -7.01 -2.09
CA LEU A 546 -1.49 -5.88 -2.86
C LEU A 546 -0.33 -5.07 -3.47
N VAL A 547 -0.37 -4.80 -4.77
CA VAL A 547 0.57 -3.90 -5.47
C VAL A 547 -0.05 -2.53 -5.73
N ARG A 548 0.80 -1.52 -6.01
CA ARG A 548 0.37 -0.11 -6.10
C ARG A 548 -0.63 0.20 -7.20
N ASP A 549 -0.72 -0.63 -8.24
CA ASP A 549 -1.72 -0.49 -9.30
C ASP A 549 -3.11 -1.08 -8.93
N GLY A 550 -3.27 -1.58 -7.70
CA GLY A 550 -4.52 -2.12 -7.17
C GLY A 550 -4.75 -3.61 -7.46
N ARG A 551 -3.87 -4.27 -8.21
CA ARG A 551 -3.91 -5.73 -8.37
C ARG A 551 -3.39 -6.42 -7.11
N VAL A 552 -3.78 -7.68 -6.95
CA VAL A 552 -3.22 -8.57 -5.91
C VAL A 552 -2.36 -9.62 -6.59
N LEU A 553 -1.07 -9.65 -6.24
CA LEU A 553 -0.16 -10.73 -6.62
C LEU A 553 -0.44 -11.94 -5.75
N VAL A 554 -0.43 -13.13 -6.36
CA VAL A 554 -0.62 -14.41 -5.66
C VAL A 554 0.44 -15.41 -6.12
N GLY A 555 1.22 -15.92 -5.18
CA GLY A 555 2.34 -16.84 -5.41
C GLY A 555 2.40 -17.99 -4.41
N GLY A 556 3.45 -18.81 -4.52
CA GLY A 556 3.54 -20.12 -3.86
C GLY A 556 2.72 -21.15 -4.62
N ASN A 557 2.32 -22.29 -4.05
CA ASN A 557 2.48 -22.86 -2.72
C ASN A 557 3.61 -23.90 -2.67
N ASN A 558 4.02 -24.31 -1.47
CA ASN A 558 4.79 -25.53 -1.28
C ASN A 558 4.36 -26.28 0.00
N PRO A 559 3.44 -27.25 -0.10
CA PRO A 559 2.95 -28.00 1.06
C PRO A 559 3.84 -29.22 1.40
N HIS A 560 5.09 -29.24 0.93
CA HIS A 560 6.01 -30.38 1.01
C HIS A 560 7.31 -30.00 1.75
N ASP A 561 8.04 -31.00 2.21
CA ASP A 561 9.36 -30.84 2.85
C ASP A 561 10.46 -30.43 1.85
N LYS A 562 10.24 -30.67 0.56
CA LYS A 562 11.12 -30.35 -0.57
C LYS A 562 10.31 -29.76 -1.73
N TYR A 563 10.98 -29.49 -2.85
CA TYR A 563 10.28 -29.18 -4.09
C TYR A 563 9.74 -30.46 -4.74
N GLU A 564 8.42 -30.63 -4.75
CA GLU A 564 7.74 -31.83 -5.26
C GLU A 564 6.70 -31.43 -6.31
N PHE A 565 6.88 -31.90 -7.55
CA PHE A 565 6.07 -31.47 -8.69
C PHE A 565 5.13 -32.55 -9.25
N THR A 566 5.38 -33.81 -8.92
CA THR A 566 4.68 -34.98 -9.50
C THR A 566 4.32 -35.98 -8.43
N ASN A 567 3.25 -36.75 -8.65
CA ASN A 567 2.79 -37.81 -7.72
C ASN A 567 2.45 -37.30 -6.30
N VAL A 568 2.09 -36.03 -6.18
CA VAL A 568 1.67 -35.38 -4.92
C VAL A 568 0.30 -34.74 -5.08
N LEU A 569 -0.41 -34.53 -3.97
CA LEU A 569 -1.78 -34.02 -3.99
C LEU A 569 -1.85 -32.56 -4.47
N TYR A 570 -0.90 -31.72 -4.06
CA TYR A 570 -0.85 -30.29 -4.39
C TYR A 570 0.59 -29.89 -4.74
N PRO A 571 1.00 -29.98 -6.02
CA PRO A 571 2.36 -29.72 -6.44
C PRO A 571 2.92 -28.37 -5.97
N THR A 572 4.23 -28.33 -5.71
CA THR A 572 4.97 -27.07 -5.56
C THR A 572 4.71 -26.18 -6.77
N SER A 573 4.42 -24.90 -6.54
CA SER A 573 4.18 -23.93 -7.60
C SER A 573 5.19 -22.78 -7.55
N TRP A 574 5.94 -22.66 -8.64
CA TRP A 574 6.73 -21.47 -8.97
C TRP A 574 5.95 -20.43 -9.77
N SER A 575 4.66 -20.69 -10.03
CA SER A 575 3.82 -19.80 -10.83
C SER A 575 3.36 -18.59 -10.04
N LYS A 576 3.28 -17.45 -10.72
CA LYS A 576 2.80 -16.19 -10.16
C LYS A 576 1.61 -15.66 -10.96
N ASN A 577 0.53 -15.39 -10.24
CA ASN A 577 -0.70 -14.84 -10.80
C ASN A 577 -0.96 -13.43 -10.26
N THR A 578 -1.82 -12.71 -10.97
CA THR A 578 -2.53 -11.54 -10.45
C THR A 578 -4.02 -11.76 -10.48
N THR A 579 -4.69 -11.06 -9.58
CA THR A 579 -6.13 -10.88 -9.64
C THR A 579 -6.49 -9.40 -9.48
N LYS A 580 -7.59 -8.98 -10.10
CA LYS A 580 -8.19 -7.65 -9.96
C LYS A 580 -9.64 -7.82 -9.52
N HIS A 581 -10.01 -7.19 -8.41
CA HIS A 581 -11.33 -7.31 -7.77
C HIS A 581 -12.00 -5.95 -7.60
#